data_AF-A0AAD5CS55-F1
#
_entry.id   AF-A0AAD5CS55-F1
#
_cell.length_a   1.000
_cell.length_b   1.000
_cell.length_c   1.000
_cell.angle_alpha   90.00
_cell.angle_beta   90.00
_cell.angle_gamma   90.00
#
_symmetry.space_group_name_H-M   'P 1'
#
loop_
_entity.id
_entity.type
_entity.pdbx_description
1 polymer ?
#
loop_
_entity_poly.entity_id
_entity_poly.type
_entity_poly.pdbx_seq_one_letter_code
_entity_poly.pdbx_strand_id
1 'polypeptide(L)'
;MASKGCRRSSFKELEKELMKAGKKLSSLPSSTQDIHNLLTTLKQILSKVEQTPLESMNNALHPMTEALIAKQLLKHPDLNVNISVACCCCEMLRICAPDTPYNDEQLKDIFEMVVTTFETLSSASDGCFTEMVEVLDIFRSVKLHVLILDLDSEAYAYGLFVRLFKQFLTVADSNSSAIVLKMEEIMTMIIDEADELKLQLVDFLVTFPKNNNKIASHVCWQLGQKVLMNYAARSKPQFPDMGRDMSIALYDYSRLVASVCKTISEYDIKEDKEATHRIATECIETLRRCRHEEKTDFFDDPPKSVTEDKGKRKRNNSPLRKEVSSSEGGIVCVQGYKVKQSVAQILEAVFNKHGDIAANCIFEKNSVTSSVLEVVCEAVQRIQTSNFTKYIEEIECHVSDAETANIDVTWLRAHFNKKMEVLKKSDLLMEAKRTTLSVKEAAQLDLKESAAEIVAAQKRFGKSETLV
;
A
#
# COMPACT_ATOMS: atom_id res chain seq x y z
N MET A 1 -1.58 54.94 -15.12
CA MET A 1 -1.99 55.31 -13.74
C MET A 1 -3.01 54.33 -13.14
N ALA A 2 -3.95 53.76 -13.89
CA ALA A 2 -4.95 52.80 -13.39
C ALA A 2 -4.37 51.52 -12.73
N SER A 3 -3.31 50.92 -13.28
CA SER A 3 -2.68 49.70 -12.71
C SER A 3 -2.04 49.93 -11.33
N LYS A 4 -1.45 51.11 -11.08
CA LYS A 4 -0.89 51.47 -9.76
C LYS A 4 -1.97 51.78 -8.73
N GLY A 5 -3.12 52.31 -9.16
CA GLY A 5 -4.27 52.57 -8.30
C GLY A 5 -4.95 51.28 -7.82
N CYS A 6 -5.14 50.32 -8.72
CA CYS A 6 -5.75 49.01 -8.41
C CYS A 6 -4.85 48.14 -7.51
N ARG A 7 -3.52 48.17 -7.70
CA ARG A 7 -2.58 47.49 -6.78
C ARG A 7 -2.59 48.11 -5.37
N ARG A 8 -2.66 49.43 -5.26
CA ARG A 8 -2.72 50.13 -3.96
C ARG A 8 -4.02 49.87 -3.19
N SER A 9 -5.16 49.71 -3.87
CA SER A 9 -6.42 49.36 -3.20
C SER A 9 -6.40 47.92 -2.69
N SER A 10 -5.86 46.98 -3.47
CA SER A 10 -5.71 45.57 -3.08
C SER A 10 -4.77 45.40 -1.87
N PHE A 11 -3.67 46.15 -1.81
CA PHE A 11 -2.72 46.10 -0.69
C PHE A 11 -3.36 46.55 0.63
N LYS A 12 -4.12 47.67 0.61
CA LYS A 12 -4.83 48.16 1.80
C LYS A 12 -5.94 47.24 2.27
N GLU A 13 -6.58 46.52 1.35
CA GLU A 13 -7.58 45.51 1.69
C GLU A 13 -6.93 44.33 2.41
N LEU A 14 -5.78 43.85 1.91
CA LEU A 14 -4.98 42.81 2.55
C LEU A 14 -4.54 43.19 3.98
N GLU A 15 -4.04 44.42 4.18
CA GLU A 15 -3.69 44.94 5.51
C GLU A 15 -4.88 44.89 6.47
N LYS A 16 -6.07 45.29 6.00
CA LYS A 16 -7.29 45.30 6.82
C LYS A 16 -7.74 43.88 7.18
N GLU A 17 -7.63 42.94 6.25
CA GLU A 17 -7.93 41.53 6.49
C GLU A 17 -6.98 40.92 7.53
N LEU A 18 -5.67 41.14 7.38
CA LEU A 18 -4.66 40.70 8.36
C LEU A 18 -4.92 41.27 9.74
N MET A 19 -5.12 42.58 9.85
CA MET A 19 -5.40 43.24 11.12
C MET A 19 -6.67 42.66 11.79
N LYS A 20 -7.72 42.40 11.01
CA LYS A 20 -8.97 41.83 11.53
C LYS A 20 -8.77 40.38 11.98
N ALA A 21 -8.08 39.56 11.18
CA ALA A 21 -7.84 38.16 11.47
C ALA A 21 -6.88 37.99 12.67
N GLY A 22 -5.80 38.78 12.72
CA GLY A 22 -4.86 38.80 13.83
C GLY A 22 -5.53 39.18 15.15
N LYS A 23 -6.35 40.24 15.19
CA LYS A 23 -7.10 40.61 16.40
C LYS A 23 -8.07 39.52 16.88
N LYS A 24 -8.72 38.82 15.95
CA LYS A 24 -9.59 37.67 16.29
C LYS A 24 -8.77 36.53 16.89
N LEU A 25 -7.57 36.28 16.35
CA LEU A 25 -6.68 35.24 16.86
C LEU A 25 -6.19 35.59 18.27
N SER A 26 -5.85 36.86 18.52
CA SER A 26 -5.45 37.34 19.86
C SER A 26 -6.57 37.18 20.90
N SER A 27 -7.84 37.34 20.49
CA SER A 27 -8.99 37.09 21.39
C SER A 27 -9.29 35.60 21.62
N LEU A 28 -8.61 34.70 20.89
CA LEU A 28 -8.76 33.25 20.86
C LEU A 28 -10.21 32.76 20.75
N PRO A 29 -10.67 32.29 19.57
CA PRO A 29 -12.01 31.73 19.42
C PRO A 29 -12.26 30.56 20.39
N SER A 30 -13.49 30.44 20.89
CA SER A 30 -13.85 29.44 21.91
C SER A 30 -13.97 28.00 21.38
N SER A 31 -14.10 27.82 20.07
CA SER A 31 -14.28 26.53 19.42
C SER A 31 -13.04 26.16 18.60
N THR A 32 -12.59 24.90 18.70
CA THR A 32 -11.51 24.34 17.87
C THR A 32 -11.76 24.54 16.38
N GLN A 33 -13.01 24.39 15.92
CA GLN A 33 -13.35 24.58 14.51
C GLN A 33 -13.20 26.05 14.08
N ASP A 34 -13.54 27.00 14.95
CA ASP A 34 -13.41 28.42 14.65
C ASP A 34 -11.93 28.85 14.62
N ILE A 35 -11.11 28.28 15.51
CA ILE A 35 -9.65 28.44 15.49
C ILE A 35 -9.10 27.92 14.16
N HIS A 36 -9.44 26.70 13.77
CA HIS A 36 -8.98 26.12 12.51
C HIS A 36 -9.41 26.97 11.30
N ASN A 37 -10.68 27.36 11.21
CA ASN A 37 -11.18 28.19 10.10
C ASN A 37 -10.44 29.54 10.01
N LEU A 38 -10.13 30.14 11.16
CA LEU A 38 -9.38 31.38 11.24
C LEU A 38 -7.93 31.19 10.78
N LEU A 39 -7.26 30.10 11.21
CA LEU A 39 -5.90 29.77 10.79
C LEU A 39 -5.80 29.48 9.29
N THR A 40 -6.76 28.72 8.73
CA THR A 40 -6.84 28.49 7.28
C THR A 40 -6.99 29.80 6.51
N THR A 41 -7.82 30.73 7.03
CA THR A 41 -7.97 32.07 6.43
C THR A 41 -6.67 32.87 6.53
N LEU A 42 -6.02 32.88 7.70
CA LEU A 42 -4.76 33.57 7.92
C LEU A 42 -3.68 33.08 6.97
N LYS A 43 -3.51 31.76 6.85
CA LYS A 43 -2.59 31.13 5.91
C LYS A 43 -2.78 31.63 4.48
N GLN A 44 -4.02 31.64 3.98
CA GLN A 44 -4.33 32.13 2.63
C GLN A 44 -4.04 33.63 2.42
N ILE A 45 -4.12 34.42 3.48
CA ILE A 45 -3.81 35.85 3.43
C ILE A 45 -2.28 36.04 3.47
N LEU A 46 -1.59 35.35 4.38
CA LEU A 46 -0.13 35.42 4.56
C LEU A 46 0.64 35.01 3.32
N SER A 47 0.22 33.94 2.63
CA SER A 47 0.89 33.47 1.40
C SER A 47 0.88 34.50 0.26
N LYS A 48 0.03 35.53 0.34
CA LYS A 48 -0.02 36.66 -0.61
C LYS A 48 0.87 37.83 -0.22
N VAL A 49 1.41 37.84 1.00
CA VAL A 49 2.27 38.93 1.50
C VAL A 49 3.70 38.68 1.03
N GLU A 50 4.28 39.64 0.32
CA GLU A 50 5.68 39.58 -0.12
C GLU A 50 6.65 39.71 1.07
N GLN A 51 7.86 39.21 0.90
CA GLN A 51 8.93 39.29 1.89
C GLN A 51 9.37 40.75 2.10
N THR A 52 9.76 41.08 3.34
CA THR A 52 10.19 42.42 3.76
C THR A 52 9.14 43.49 3.44
N PRO A 53 7.91 43.38 4.00
CA PRO A 53 6.82 44.25 3.59
C PRO A 53 6.97 45.67 4.17
N LEU A 54 6.18 46.60 3.64
CA LEU A 54 6.14 47.99 4.10
C LEU A 54 5.72 48.09 5.58
N GLU A 55 6.12 49.19 6.25
CA GLU A 55 5.82 49.45 7.67
C GLU A 55 4.32 49.32 8.01
N SER A 56 3.43 49.78 7.13
CA SER A 56 1.97 49.66 7.32
C SER A 56 1.49 48.20 7.36
N MET A 57 2.10 47.33 6.57
CA MET A 57 1.83 45.90 6.57
C MET A 57 2.42 45.22 7.81
N ASN A 58 3.64 45.60 8.22
CA ASN A 58 4.21 45.13 9.50
C ASN A 58 3.31 45.47 10.69
N ASN A 59 2.75 46.69 10.71
CA ASN A 59 1.78 47.08 11.74
C ASN A 59 0.50 46.22 11.69
N ALA A 60 0.07 45.78 10.50
CA ALA A 60 -1.08 44.87 10.34
C ALA A 60 -0.77 43.44 10.79
N LEU A 61 0.48 42.98 10.68
CA LEU A 61 0.97 41.67 11.12
C LEU A 61 1.25 41.60 12.64
N HIS A 62 1.40 42.76 13.30
CA HIS A 62 1.76 42.79 14.71
C HIS A 62 0.84 41.99 15.65
N PRO A 63 -0.52 42.07 15.58
CA PRO A 63 -1.38 41.34 16.50
C PRO A 63 -1.29 39.81 16.39
N MET A 64 -0.92 39.31 15.20
CA MET A 64 -0.78 37.87 15.02
C MET A 64 0.60 37.35 15.43
N THR A 65 1.62 38.23 15.43
CA THR A 65 2.98 37.87 15.81
C THR A 65 2.99 37.25 17.22
N GLU A 66 2.41 37.95 18.20
CA GLU A 66 2.31 37.44 19.58
C GLU A 66 1.27 36.34 19.73
N ALA A 67 0.16 36.41 18.99
CA ALA A 67 -0.93 35.44 19.12
C ALA A 67 -0.50 34.03 18.69
N LEU A 68 0.25 33.89 17.58
CA LEU A 68 0.66 32.60 17.03
C LEU A 68 1.59 31.81 17.97
N ILE A 69 2.42 32.51 18.74
CA ILE A 69 3.34 31.90 19.70
C ILE A 69 2.74 31.78 21.11
N ALA A 70 1.46 32.11 21.27
CA ALA A 70 0.78 31.93 22.54
C ALA A 70 0.72 30.43 22.86
N LYS A 71 1.05 30.06 24.11
CA LYS A 71 1.11 28.65 24.55
C LYS A 71 -0.19 27.88 24.27
N GLN A 72 -1.34 28.56 24.28
CA GLN A 72 -2.64 27.97 23.99
C GLN A 72 -2.75 27.46 22.54
N LEU A 73 -2.04 28.09 21.59
CA LEU A 73 -1.98 27.66 20.19
C LEU A 73 -0.80 26.72 19.92
N LEU A 74 0.40 27.04 20.43
CA LEU A 74 1.60 26.20 20.22
C LEU A 74 1.47 24.79 20.79
N LYS A 75 0.69 24.62 21.85
CA LYS A 75 0.47 23.35 22.55
C LYS A 75 -1.01 22.97 22.55
N HIS A 76 -1.72 23.30 21.46
CA HIS A 76 -3.13 22.99 21.34
C HIS A 76 -3.32 21.45 21.30
N PRO A 77 -4.35 20.88 21.95
CA PRO A 77 -4.54 19.43 21.97
C PRO A 77 -4.96 18.84 20.62
N ASP A 78 -5.55 19.65 19.75
CA ASP A 78 -5.92 19.25 18.39
C ASP A 78 -4.71 19.35 17.45
N LEU A 79 -4.35 18.21 16.85
CA LEU A 79 -3.21 18.10 15.94
C LEU A 79 -3.37 18.95 14.67
N ASN A 80 -4.58 19.04 14.11
CA ASN A 80 -4.82 19.80 12.89
C ASN A 80 -4.59 21.30 13.16
N VAL A 81 -5.02 21.79 14.34
CA VAL A 81 -4.71 23.15 14.78
C VAL A 81 -3.21 23.38 14.87
N ASN A 82 -2.44 22.47 15.47
CA ASN A 82 -0.97 22.63 15.56
C ASN A 82 -0.31 22.68 14.17
N ILE A 83 -0.77 21.87 13.21
CA ILE A 83 -0.27 21.89 11.83
C ILE A 83 -0.57 23.23 11.16
N SER A 84 -1.79 23.75 11.29
CA SER A 84 -2.14 25.06 10.74
C SER A 84 -1.41 26.23 11.42
N VAL A 85 -1.15 26.15 12.73
CA VAL A 85 -0.31 27.11 13.45
C VAL A 85 1.13 27.07 12.93
N ALA A 86 1.71 25.88 12.75
CA ALA A 86 3.05 25.72 12.18
C ALA A 86 3.15 26.33 10.78
N CYS A 87 2.14 26.12 9.92
CA CYS A 87 2.07 26.77 8.60
C CYS A 87 2.08 28.30 8.72
N CYS A 88 1.24 28.87 9.58
CA CYS A 88 1.18 30.31 9.77
C CYS A 88 2.50 30.87 10.32
N CYS A 89 3.17 30.15 11.23
CA CYS A 89 4.47 30.54 11.75
C CYS A 89 5.54 30.52 10.66
N CYS A 90 5.61 29.48 9.82
CA CYS A 90 6.54 29.41 8.70
C CYS A 90 6.30 30.53 7.68
N GLU A 91 5.04 30.86 7.38
CA GLU A 91 4.70 32.02 6.55
C GLU A 91 5.15 33.34 7.17
N MET A 92 4.98 33.52 8.49
CA MET A 92 5.50 34.70 9.21
C MET A 92 7.02 34.79 9.08
N LEU A 93 7.74 33.67 9.29
CA LEU A 93 9.20 33.63 9.11
C LEU A 93 9.59 33.95 7.65
N ARG A 94 8.86 33.45 6.65
CA ARG A 94 9.06 33.80 5.23
C ARG A 94 8.90 35.29 4.97
N ILE A 95 7.84 35.90 5.51
CA ILE A 95 7.53 37.33 5.29
C ILE A 95 8.59 38.21 5.94
N CYS A 96 8.99 37.88 7.16
CA CYS A 96 9.89 38.70 7.95
C CYS A 96 11.37 38.46 7.63
N ALA A 97 11.74 37.33 7.01
CA ALA A 97 13.12 37.04 6.64
C ALA A 97 13.79 38.23 5.89
N PRO A 98 15.07 38.56 6.18
CA PRO A 98 15.97 37.85 7.09
C PRO A 98 15.74 38.17 8.58
N ASP A 99 15.03 39.24 8.91
CA ASP A 99 14.87 39.75 10.27
C ASP A 99 13.59 39.18 10.91
N THR A 100 13.75 38.15 11.75
CA THR A 100 12.61 37.53 12.43
C THR A 100 12.04 38.44 13.54
N PRO A 101 10.71 38.48 13.73
CA PRO A 101 10.08 39.24 14.80
C PRO A 101 10.12 38.52 16.15
N TYR A 102 10.73 37.33 16.20
CA TYR A 102 10.79 36.44 17.35
C TYR A 102 12.20 36.41 17.94
N ASN A 103 12.29 36.31 19.26
CA ASN A 103 13.56 36.04 19.94
C ASN A 103 13.90 34.54 19.92
N ASP A 104 15.12 34.19 20.31
CA ASP A 104 15.65 32.83 20.26
C ASP A 104 14.77 31.78 20.97
N GLU A 105 14.22 32.09 22.15
CA GLU A 105 13.37 31.15 22.87
C GLU A 105 12.04 30.93 22.15
N GLN A 106 11.48 31.98 21.55
CA GLN A 106 10.28 31.88 20.72
C GLN A 106 10.56 31.11 19.42
N LEU A 107 11.73 31.32 18.80
CA LEU A 107 12.15 30.56 17.62
C LEU A 107 12.33 29.08 17.95
N LYS A 108 12.92 28.75 19.11
CA LYS A 108 13.03 27.37 19.58
C LYS A 108 11.66 26.71 19.73
N ASP A 109 10.71 27.40 20.34
CA ASP A 109 9.33 26.91 20.49
C ASP A 109 8.64 26.71 19.13
N ILE A 110 8.85 27.63 18.16
CA ILE A 110 8.31 27.49 16.80
C ILE A 110 8.92 26.29 16.07
N PHE A 111 10.24 26.15 16.07
CA PHE A 111 10.92 25.08 15.35
C PHE A 111 10.67 23.71 15.96
N GLU A 112 10.57 23.62 17.29
CA GLU A 112 10.16 22.42 17.99
C GLU A 112 8.77 21.95 17.54
N MET A 113 7.82 22.89 17.42
CA MET A 113 6.48 22.61 16.91
C MET A 113 6.51 22.19 15.43
N VAL A 114 7.29 22.87 14.57
CA VAL A 114 7.43 22.51 13.15
C VAL A 114 7.98 21.10 12.97
N VAL A 115 8.99 20.69 13.75
CA VAL A 115 9.50 19.30 13.68
C VAL A 115 8.49 18.31 14.24
N THR A 116 7.81 18.65 15.33
CA THR A 116 6.77 17.78 15.93
C THR A 116 5.58 17.56 14.99
N THR A 117 5.18 18.56 14.19
CA THR A 117 4.10 18.38 13.21
C THR A 117 4.51 17.43 12.09
N PHE A 118 5.78 17.44 11.66
CA PHE A 118 6.29 16.42 10.74
C PHE A 118 6.24 15.01 11.36
N GLU A 119 6.59 14.86 12.65
CA GLU A 119 6.59 13.58 13.39
C GLU A 119 5.18 12.98 13.57
N THR A 120 4.17 13.82 13.71
CA THR A 120 2.80 13.42 14.06
C THR A 120 1.84 13.32 12.87
N LEU A 121 2.33 13.56 11.64
CA LEU A 121 1.51 13.65 10.43
C LEU A 121 0.72 12.37 10.11
N SER A 122 1.24 11.19 10.46
CA SER A 122 0.55 9.90 10.22
C SER A 122 -0.80 9.79 10.92
N SER A 123 -1.04 10.63 11.92
CA SER A 123 -2.27 10.65 12.73
C SER A 123 -3.22 11.79 12.35
N ALA A 124 -2.86 12.61 11.35
CA ALA A 124 -3.63 13.78 10.93
C ALA A 124 -4.66 13.44 9.83
N SER A 125 -5.59 14.36 9.58
CA SER A 125 -6.56 14.23 8.48
C SER A 125 -5.94 14.54 7.11
N ASP A 126 -6.55 14.07 6.01
CA ASP A 126 -6.04 14.23 4.64
C ASP A 126 -5.72 15.69 4.26
N GLY A 127 -6.49 16.66 4.77
CA GLY A 127 -6.27 18.09 4.53
C GLY A 127 -4.94 18.60 5.10
N CYS A 128 -4.47 18.02 6.21
CA CYS A 128 -3.26 18.43 6.91
C CYS A 128 -1.98 17.99 6.20
N PHE A 129 -2.06 16.98 5.33
CA PHE A 129 -0.93 16.59 4.48
C PHE A 129 -0.55 17.70 3.50
N THR A 130 -1.54 18.37 2.90
CA THR A 130 -1.29 19.51 1.99
C THR A 130 -0.59 20.65 2.73
N GLU A 131 -1.02 20.94 3.95
CA GLU A 131 -0.42 21.95 4.81
C GLU A 131 1.04 21.63 5.15
N MET A 132 1.34 20.37 5.46
CA MET A 132 2.70 19.91 5.72
C MET A 132 3.62 20.06 4.50
N VAL A 133 3.12 19.78 3.29
CA VAL A 133 3.89 19.98 2.05
C VAL A 133 4.22 21.47 1.85
N GLU A 134 3.30 22.37 2.17
CA GLU A 134 3.57 23.82 2.13
C GLU A 134 4.61 24.24 3.17
N VAL A 135 4.57 23.71 4.40
CA VAL A 135 5.62 23.93 5.42
C VAL A 135 6.97 23.49 4.88
N LEU A 136 7.04 22.32 4.24
CA LEU A 136 8.27 21.80 3.64
C LEU A 136 8.81 22.74 2.54
N ASP A 137 7.92 23.28 1.71
CA ASP A 137 8.27 24.23 0.65
C ASP A 137 8.81 25.55 1.21
N ILE A 138 8.18 26.09 2.26
CA ILE A 138 8.65 27.29 2.94
C ILE A 138 9.99 27.03 3.61
N PHE A 139 10.12 25.92 4.35
CA PHE A 139 11.34 25.52 5.04
C PHE A 139 12.53 25.48 4.08
N ARG A 140 12.32 24.84 2.92
CA ARG A 140 13.31 24.76 1.85
C ARG A 140 13.62 26.12 1.24
N SER A 141 12.61 26.86 0.80
CA SER A 141 12.79 28.08 -0.01
C SER A 141 13.38 29.24 0.77
N VAL A 142 13.01 29.37 2.05
CA VAL A 142 13.50 30.42 2.96
C VAL A 142 14.81 30.00 3.65
N LYS A 143 15.20 28.73 3.53
CA LYS A 143 16.32 28.13 4.26
C LYS A 143 16.18 28.31 5.78
N LEU A 144 15.03 27.91 6.32
CA LEU A 144 14.74 28.08 7.75
C LEU A 144 15.76 27.41 8.68
N HIS A 145 16.52 26.43 8.20
CA HIS A 145 17.61 25.83 8.96
C HIS A 145 18.75 26.79 9.28
N VAL A 146 18.97 27.86 8.50
CA VAL A 146 19.95 28.91 8.83
C VAL A 146 19.54 29.61 10.13
N LEU A 147 18.25 29.93 10.29
CA LEU A 147 17.74 30.50 11.53
C LEU A 147 17.89 29.55 12.73
N ILE A 148 17.90 28.23 12.51
CA ILE A 148 18.16 27.25 13.58
C ILE A 148 19.65 27.25 13.96
N LEU A 149 20.54 27.39 12.97
CA LEU A 149 22.00 27.46 13.17
C LEU A 149 22.43 28.75 13.86
N ASP A 150 21.74 29.86 13.59
CA ASP A 150 22.02 31.16 14.20
C ASP A 150 21.60 31.26 15.68
N LEU A 151 20.93 30.24 16.24
CA LEU A 151 20.57 30.20 17.67
C LEU A 151 21.78 29.83 18.53
N ASP A 152 21.83 30.39 19.75
CA ASP A 152 22.91 30.19 20.74
C ASP A 152 22.95 28.75 21.37
N SER A 153 22.76 27.68 20.59
CA SER A 153 22.86 26.31 21.08
C SER A 153 23.06 25.27 19.95
N GLU A 154 24.32 24.89 19.71
CA GLU A 154 24.68 23.80 18.79
C GLU A 154 23.98 22.46 19.14
N ALA A 155 23.87 22.15 20.44
CA ALA A 155 23.23 20.93 20.91
C ALA A 155 21.72 20.91 20.60
N TYR A 156 21.06 22.07 20.69
CA TYR A 156 19.66 22.21 20.30
C TYR A 156 19.50 22.01 18.79
N ALA A 157 20.30 22.73 17.99
CA ALA A 157 20.27 22.63 16.53
C ALA A 157 20.51 21.18 16.07
N TYR A 158 21.54 20.53 16.60
CA TYR A 158 21.85 19.14 16.32
C TYR A 158 20.68 18.20 16.66
N GLY A 159 20.14 18.30 17.88
CA GLY A 159 19.03 17.46 18.32
C GLY A 159 17.79 17.61 17.43
N LEU A 160 17.50 18.84 17.00
CA LEU A 160 16.38 19.15 16.12
C LEU A 160 16.60 18.61 14.70
N PHE A 161 17.80 18.77 14.12
CA PHE A 161 18.12 18.23 12.79
C PHE A 161 18.13 16.71 12.77
N VAL A 162 18.64 16.05 13.82
CA VAL A 162 18.59 14.59 13.94
C VAL A 162 17.15 14.08 13.94
N ARG A 163 16.24 14.74 14.67
CA ARG A 163 14.81 14.39 14.66
C ARG A 163 14.18 14.60 13.30
N LEU A 164 14.45 15.72 12.66
CA LEU A 164 13.96 16.02 11.32
C LEU A 164 14.45 14.98 10.30
N PHE A 165 15.75 14.66 10.31
CA PHE A 165 16.36 13.67 9.41
C PHE A 165 15.78 12.28 9.66
N LYS A 166 15.67 11.88 10.92
CA LYS A 166 15.03 10.62 11.31
C LYS A 166 13.61 10.55 10.77
N GLN A 167 12.84 11.63 10.89
CA GLN A 167 11.48 11.67 10.39
C GLN A 167 11.43 11.50 8.88
N PHE A 168 12.20 12.29 8.12
CA PHE A 168 12.26 12.18 6.65
C PHE A 168 12.69 10.80 6.18
N LEU A 169 13.73 10.24 6.79
CA LEU A 169 14.20 8.89 6.48
C LEU A 169 13.14 7.82 6.81
N THR A 170 12.30 8.04 7.81
CA THR A 170 11.25 7.08 8.20
C THR A 170 10.02 7.17 7.30
N VAL A 171 9.65 8.37 6.84
CA VAL A 171 8.42 8.57 6.04
C VAL A 171 8.65 8.55 4.54
N ALA A 172 9.91 8.47 4.06
CA ALA A 172 10.24 8.57 2.63
C ALA A 172 9.40 7.62 1.75
N ASP A 173 9.17 6.40 2.23
CA ASP A 173 8.39 5.36 1.55
C ASP A 173 6.91 5.67 1.37
N SER A 174 6.35 6.45 2.29
CA SER A 174 4.93 6.82 2.30
C SER A 174 4.66 8.14 1.57
N ASN A 175 5.67 8.70 0.91
CA ASN A 175 5.61 10.00 0.26
C ASN A 175 5.93 9.90 -1.23
N SER A 176 5.38 10.82 -2.02
CA SER A 176 5.70 10.91 -3.44
C SER A 176 7.17 11.25 -3.67
N SER A 177 7.74 10.82 -4.80
CA SER A 177 9.12 11.14 -5.18
C SER A 177 9.41 12.65 -5.19
N ALA A 178 8.43 13.48 -5.55
CA ALA A 178 8.55 14.94 -5.51
C ALA A 178 8.72 15.49 -4.09
N ILE A 179 8.08 14.88 -3.08
CA ILE A 179 8.24 15.25 -1.67
C ILE A 179 9.57 14.72 -1.13
N VAL A 180 9.93 13.49 -1.46
CA VAL A 180 11.22 12.88 -1.09
C VAL A 180 12.39 13.72 -1.62
N LEU A 181 12.29 14.25 -2.84
CA LEU A 181 13.29 15.16 -3.40
C LEU A 181 13.44 16.44 -2.57
N LYS A 182 12.33 17.03 -2.09
CA LYS A 182 12.38 18.21 -1.20
C LYS A 182 13.06 17.87 0.13
N MET A 183 12.77 16.70 0.70
CA MET A 183 13.42 16.20 1.91
C MET A 183 14.94 16.05 1.69
N GLU A 184 15.36 15.44 0.58
CA GLU A 184 16.76 15.29 0.17
C GLU A 184 17.47 16.65 0.10
N GLU A 185 16.85 17.63 -0.56
CA GLU A 185 17.42 18.96 -0.74
C GLU A 185 17.56 19.69 0.59
N ILE A 186 16.57 19.61 1.48
CA ILE A 186 16.64 20.19 2.83
C ILE A 186 17.77 19.55 3.63
N MET A 187 17.84 18.21 3.67
CA MET A 187 18.90 17.51 4.41
C MET A 187 20.30 17.86 3.87
N THR A 188 20.43 17.95 2.54
CA THR A 188 21.69 18.35 1.90
C THR A 188 22.07 19.80 2.25
N MET A 189 21.12 20.74 2.20
CA MET A 189 21.37 22.15 2.56
C MET A 189 21.77 22.29 4.03
N ILE A 190 21.13 21.56 4.93
CA ILE A 190 21.48 21.55 6.35
C ILE A 190 22.93 21.09 6.54
N ILE A 191 23.33 19.97 5.94
CA ILE A 191 24.70 19.47 6.06
C ILE A 191 25.70 20.46 5.47
N ASP A 192 25.38 21.05 4.31
CA ASP A 192 26.28 21.99 3.63
C ASP A 192 26.55 23.25 4.47
N GLU A 193 25.50 23.78 5.12
CA GLU A 193 25.52 25.07 5.82
C GLU A 193 25.83 24.96 7.33
N ALA A 194 25.71 23.77 7.93
CA ALA A 194 25.98 23.53 9.35
C ALA A 194 27.45 23.14 9.62
N ASP A 195 28.40 24.06 9.44
CA ASP A 195 29.84 23.76 9.50
C ASP A 195 30.29 23.02 10.77
N GLU A 196 29.83 23.43 11.97
CA GLU A 196 30.21 22.75 13.23
C GLU A 196 29.54 21.37 13.42
N LEU A 197 28.35 21.17 12.84
CA LEU A 197 27.54 19.96 13.04
C LEU A 197 27.68 18.94 11.89
N LYS A 198 28.26 19.36 10.77
CA LYS A 198 28.39 18.62 9.50
C LYS A 198 28.81 17.17 9.69
N LEU A 199 29.92 16.94 10.40
CA LEU A 199 30.44 15.60 10.64
C LEU A 199 29.51 14.74 11.51
N GLN A 200 28.88 15.34 12.52
CA GLN A 200 27.95 14.63 13.41
C GLN A 200 26.68 14.22 12.66
N LEU A 201 26.17 15.09 11.80
CA LEU A 201 25.02 14.80 10.94
C LEU A 201 25.32 13.73 9.89
N VAL A 202 26.53 13.75 9.30
CA VAL A 202 27.00 12.71 8.39
C VAL A 202 27.14 11.37 9.11
N ASP A 203 27.75 11.35 10.30
CA ASP A 203 27.87 10.14 11.12
C ASP A 203 26.48 9.58 11.50
N PHE A 204 25.54 10.46 11.86
CA PHE A 204 24.15 10.06 12.07
C PHE A 204 23.56 9.36 10.84
N LEU A 205 23.72 9.92 9.64
CA LEU A 205 23.23 9.29 8.42
C LEU A 205 23.88 7.93 8.16
N VAL A 206 25.18 7.79 8.39
CA VAL A 206 25.92 6.53 8.20
C VAL A 206 25.48 5.45 9.20
N THR A 207 25.15 5.84 10.43
CA THR A 207 24.76 4.93 11.51
C THR A 207 23.26 4.66 11.58
N PHE A 208 22.42 5.55 11.04
CA PHE A 208 20.96 5.41 11.01
C PHE A 208 20.51 4.03 10.50
N PRO A 209 21.13 3.45 9.45
CA PRO A 209 20.82 2.10 9.04
C PRO A 209 21.04 1.03 10.08
N LYS A 210 22.25 0.95 10.62
CA LYS A 210 22.64 -0.05 11.62
C LYS A 210 21.59 -0.19 12.73
N ASN A 211 21.02 0.94 13.13
CA ASN A 211 20.08 1.05 14.24
C ASN A 211 18.62 0.77 13.85
N ASN A 212 18.24 0.93 12.57
CA ASN A 212 16.84 0.84 12.11
C ASN A 212 16.60 -0.23 11.01
N ASN A 213 17.56 -1.13 10.82
CA ASN A 213 17.60 -2.22 9.82
C ASN A 213 16.37 -3.13 9.71
N LYS A 214 15.46 -3.14 10.70
CA LYS A 214 14.26 -3.99 10.69
C LYS A 214 12.98 -3.27 10.24
N ILE A 215 13.01 -1.94 10.10
CA ILE A 215 11.80 -1.12 9.92
C ILE A 215 11.87 -0.29 8.62
N ALA A 216 13.07 0.11 8.19
CA ALA A 216 13.22 1.01 7.05
C ALA A 216 13.35 0.27 5.71
N SER A 217 12.64 0.79 4.72
CA SER A 217 12.54 0.26 3.36
C SER A 217 13.71 0.67 2.46
N HIS A 218 13.70 0.19 1.21
CA HIS A 218 14.65 0.63 0.20
C HIS A 218 14.63 2.15 -0.06
N VAL A 219 13.47 2.81 -0.16
CA VAL A 219 13.41 4.27 -0.44
C VAL A 219 13.96 5.07 0.74
N CYS A 220 13.69 4.63 1.98
CA CYS A 220 14.28 5.21 3.19
C CYS A 220 15.82 5.22 3.14
N TRP A 221 16.42 4.10 2.69
CA TRP A 221 17.86 3.99 2.53
C TRP A 221 18.40 4.82 1.36
N GLN A 222 17.68 4.84 0.24
CA GLN A 222 18.09 5.62 -0.93
C GLN A 222 18.16 7.11 -0.63
N LEU A 223 17.21 7.66 0.14
CA LEU A 223 17.25 9.05 0.57
C LEU A 223 18.55 9.37 1.34
N GLY A 224 18.88 8.57 2.36
CA GLY A 224 20.10 8.75 3.15
C GLY A 224 21.37 8.61 2.30
N GLN A 225 21.41 7.61 1.42
CA GLN A 225 22.51 7.43 0.47
C GLN A 225 22.68 8.65 -0.43
N LYS A 226 21.58 9.19 -0.97
CA LYS A 226 21.62 10.30 -1.91
C LYS A 226 22.14 11.58 -1.25
N VAL A 227 21.69 11.87 -0.03
CA VAL A 227 22.21 12.99 0.77
C VAL A 227 23.72 12.83 1.02
N LEU A 228 24.19 11.63 1.39
CA LEU A 228 25.62 11.34 1.55
C LEU A 228 26.40 11.52 0.23
N MET A 229 25.84 11.11 -0.91
CA MET A 229 26.46 11.30 -2.22
C MET A 229 26.54 12.78 -2.60
N ASN A 230 25.49 13.56 -2.32
CA ASN A 230 25.49 15.01 -2.57
C ASN A 230 26.57 15.71 -1.73
N TYR A 231 26.68 15.33 -0.45
CA TYR A 231 27.74 15.80 0.43
C TYR A 231 29.15 15.42 -0.09
N ALA A 232 29.35 14.17 -0.51
CA ALA A 232 30.61 13.71 -1.09
C ALA A 232 31.00 14.46 -2.37
N ALA A 233 30.02 14.81 -3.21
CA ALA A 233 30.27 15.54 -4.46
C ALA A 233 30.67 17.01 -4.20
N ARG A 234 30.27 17.58 -3.06
CA ARG A 234 30.48 18.99 -2.71
C ARG A 234 31.65 19.22 -1.77
N SER A 235 32.08 18.19 -1.03
CA SER A 235 33.29 18.22 -0.20
C SER A 235 34.55 18.34 -1.08
N LYS A 236 35.08 19.56 -1.18
CA LYS A 236 36.37 19.90 -1.80
C LYS A 236 37.55 19.45 -0.90
N PRO A 237 38.81 19.40 -1.40
CA PRO A 237 39.95 18.76 -0.73
C PRO A 237 40.56 19.61 0.41
N GLN A 238 39.74 20.24 1.27
CA GLN A 238 40.23 20.87 2.50
C GLN A 238 40.55 19.84 3.59
N PHE A 239 40.05 18.62 3.45
CA PHE A 239 40.30 17.51 4.37
C PHE A 239 40.83 16.31 3.56
N PRO A 240 42.15 16.16 3.39
CA PRO A 240 42.76 15.13 2.53
C PRO A 240 42.37 13.69 2.91
N ASP A 241 42.09 13.44 4.19
CA ASP A 241 41.65 12.11 4.67
C ASP A 241 40.14 11.88 4.58
N MET A 242 39.34 12.94 4.42
CA MET A 242 37.89 12.85 4.32
C MET A 242 37.45 12.09 3.06
N GLY A 243 38.23 12.14 1.98
CA GLY A 243 37.96 11.34 0.78
C GLY A 243 38.01 9.83 1.05
N ARG A 244 38.96 9.38 1.86
CA ARG A 244 39.06 7.97 2.28
C ARG A 244 37.95 7.60 3.24
N ASP A 245 37.75 8.39 4.29
CA ASP A 245 36.73 8.13 5.31
C ASP A 245 35.31 8.13 4.70
N MET A 246 35.04 9.04 3.75
CA MET A 246 33.76 9.12 3.05
C MET A 246 33.56 7.95 2.06
N SER A 247 34.61 7.53 1.36
CA SER A 247 34.55 6.35 0.48
C SER A 247 34.27 5.08 1.28
N ILE A 248 34.89 4.95 2.46
CA ILE A 248 34.61 3.88 3.42
C ILE A 248 33.17 3.98 3.92
N ALA A 249 32.70 5.17 4.32
CA ALA A 249 31.34 5.37 4.82
C ALA A 249 30.26 5.04 3.76
N LEU A 250 30.44 5.48 2.51
CA LEU A 250 29.54 5.16 1.41
C LEU A 250 29.57 3.67 1.06
N TYR A 251 30.77 3.07 1.03
CA TYR A 251 30.92 1.63 0.78
C TYR A 251 30.25 0.80 1.88
N ASP A 252 30.45 1.16 3.15
CA ASP A 252 29.85 0.50 4.30
C ASP A 252 28.34 0.69 4.33
N TYR A 253 27.84 1.89 4.03
CA TYR A 253 26.41 2.17 3.90
C TYR A 253 25.78 1.32 2.79
N SER A 254 26.34 1.35 1.57
CA SER A 254 25.85 0.55 0.44
C SER A 254 25.89 -0.95 0.72
N ARG A 255 26.96 -1.45 1.35
CA ARG A 255 27.08 -2.86 1.74
C ARG A 255 26.04 -3.24 2.79
N LEU A 256 25.79 -2.35 3.75
CA LEU A 256 24.81 -2.57 4.79
C LEU A 256 23.39 -2.57 4.22
N VAL A 257 23.04 -1.60 3.38
CA VAL A 257 21.75 -1.56 2.67
C VAL A 257 21.56 -2.83 1.84
N ALA A 258 22.56 -3.24 1.06
CA ALA A 258 22.49 -4.47 0.29
C ALA A 258 22.31 -5.72 1.17
N SER A 259 22.97 -5.77 2.33
CA SER A 259 22.81 -6.87 3.30
C SER A 259 21.42 -6.89 3.93
N VAL A 260 20.85 -5.74 4.25
CA VAL A 260 19.52 -5.60 4.85
C VAL A 260 18.45 -5.96 3.83
N CYS A 261 18.51 -5.40 2.62
CA CYS A 261 17.60 -5.75 1.52
C CYS A 261 17.66 -7.25 1.17
N LYS A 262 18.87 -7.84 1.17
CA LYS A 262 19.01 -9.29 1.00
C LYS A 262 18.36 -10.07 2.14
N THR A 263 18.55 -9.64 3.39
CA THR A 263 17.96 -10.30 4.56
C THR A 263 16.43 -10.21 4.54
N ILE A 264 15.87 -9.04 4.22
CA ILE A 264 14.42 -8.83 4.08
C ILE A 264 13.88 -9.71 2.94
N SER A 265 14.54 -9.71 1.78
CA SER A 265 14.17 -10.58 0.66
C SER A 265 14.23 -12.06 1.02
N GLU A 266 15.26 -12.51 1.73
CA GLU A 266 15.39 -13.91 2.16
C GLU A 266 14.37 -14.31 3.24
N TYR A 267 13.99 -13.38 4.12
CA TYR A 267 13.00 -13.59 5.18
C TYR A 267 11.57 -13.64 4.61
N ASP A 268 11.19 -12.68 3.76
CA ASP A 268 9.92 -12.66 3.04
C ASP A 268 9.76 -13.88 2.13
N ILE A 269 10.84 -14.33 1.46
CA ILE A 269 10.81 -15.54 0.64
C ILE A 269 10.63 -16.81 1.48
N LYS A 270 11.14 -16.85 2.72
CA LYS A 270 11.03 -18.05 3.58
C LYS A 270 9.62 -18.18 4.16
N GLU A 271 9.07 -17.09 4.69
CA GLU A 271 7.70 -17.06 5.20
C GLU A 271 6.68 -17.26 4.07
N ASP A 272 6.89 -16.65 2.90
CA ASP A 272 6.02 -16.83 1.73
C ASP A 272 6.14 -18.24 1.13
N LYS A 273 7.34 -18.84 1.07
CA LYS A 273 7.48 -20.25 0.67
C LYS A 273 6.86 -21.20 1.67
N GLU A 274 7.00 -20.98 2.97
CA GLU A 274 6.37 -21.81 3.99
C GLU A 274 4.86 -21.63 4.03
N ALA A 275 4.34 -20.41 3.90
CA ALA A 275 2.91 -20.13 3.80
C ALA A 275 2.33 -20.71 2.50
N THR A 276 2.97 -20.48 1.36
CA THR A 276 2.61 -21.05 0.06
C THR A 276 2.70 -22.58 0.10
N HIS A 277 3.70 -23.16 0.76
CA HIS A 277 3.85 -24.60 0.92
C HIS A 277 2.81 -25.17 1.89
N ARG A 278 2.49 -24.47 2.98
CA ARG A 278 1.41 -24.82 3.92
C ARG A 278 0.06 -24.80 3.21
N ILE A 279 -0.27 -23.72 2.51
CA ILE A 279 -1.51 -23.57 1.72
C ILE A 279 -1.56 -24.61 0.60
N ALA A 280 -0.46 -24.84 -0.11
CA ALA A 280 -0.39 -25.88 -1.15
C ALA A 280 -0.55 -27.28 -0.56
N THR A 281 0.05 -27.56 0.61
CA THR A 281 -0.09 -28.84 1.32
C THR A 281 -1.52 -29.02 1.82
N GLU A 282 -2.14 -27.99 2.40
CA GLU A 282 -3.52 -28.01 2.86
C GLU A 282 -4.51 -28.15 1.69
N CYS A 283 -4.25 -27.52 0.54
CA CYS A 283 -5.02 -27.72 -0.68
C CYS A 283 -4.85 -29.14 -1.24
N ILE A 284 -3.62 -29.67 -1.26
CA ILE A 284 -3.34 -31.05 -1.70
C ILE A 284 -3.97 -32.06 -0.75
N GLU A 285 -3.93 -31.84 0.56
CA GLU A 285 -4.58 -32.68 1.57
C GLU A 285 -6.09 -32.60 1.48
N THR A 286 -6.66 -31.42 1.24
CA THR A 286 -8.10 -31.24 1.01
C THR A 286 -8.52 -31.93 -0.28
N LEU A 287 -7.76 -31.82 -1.37
CA LEU A 287 -8.00 -32.53 -2.63
C LEU A 287 -7.86 -34.05 -2.46
N ARG A 288 -6.88 -34.53 -1.68
CA ARG A 288 -6.73 -35.95 -1.34
C ARG A 288 -7.89 -36.45 -0.48
N ARG A 289 -8.35 -35.64 0.48
CA ARG A 289 -9.50 -35.95 1.34
C ARG A 289 -10.79 -35.98 0.52
N CYS A 290 -11.03 -34.99 -0.35
CA CYS A 290 -12.14 -35.01 -1.30
C CYS A 290 -12.08 -36.21 -2.24
N ARG A 291 -10.90 -36.63 -2.70
CA ARG A 291 -10.73 -37.81 -3.58
C ARG A 291 -10.90 -39.14 -2.84
N HIS A 292 -10.50 -39.22 -1.57
CA HIS A 292 -10.72 -40.38 -0.72
C HIS A 292 -12.19 -40.48 -0.29
N GLU A 293 -12.82 -39.35 0.04
CA GLU A 293 -14.26 -39.25 0.28
C GLU A 293 -15.06 -39.54 -1.00
N GLU A 294 -14.65 -39.10 -2.19
CA GLU A 294 -15.27 -39.50 -3.47
C GLU A 294 -15.27 -41.03 -3.66
N LYS A 295 -14.22 -41.73 -3.20
CA LYS A 295 -14.14 -43.20 -3.20
C LYS A 295 -14.99 -43.87 -2.11
N THR A 296 -15.21 -43.23 -0.97
CA THR A 296 -16.00 -43.81 0.14
C THR A 296 -17.45 -43.37 0.14
N ASP A 297 -17.79 -42.26 -0.53
CA ASP A 297 -19.11 -41.64 -0.48
C ASP A 297 -19.92 -41.75 -1.78
N PHE A 298 -19.36 -42.07 -2.95
CA PHE A 298 -20.12 -42.03 -4.21
C PHE A 298 -19.72 -43.06 -5.30
N PHE A 299 -19.42 -44.32 -4.92
CA PHE A 299 -19.18 -45.49 -5.80
C PHE A 299 -17.72 -45.78 -6.22
N ASP A 300 -17.35 -47.07 -6.17
CA ASP A 300 -16.14 -47.61 -6.80
C ASP A 300 -16.23 -47.51 -8.34
N ASP A 301 -15.08 -47.30 -9.00
CA ASP A 301 -14.90 -47.02 -10.44
C ASP A 301 -15.87 -47.80 -11.40
N PRO A 302 -16.42 -47.17 -12.46
CA PRO A 302 -17.13 -47.89 -13.50
C PRO A 302 -16.12 -48.75 -14.32
N PRO A 303 -16.47 -49.98 -14.71
CA PRO A 303 -15.54 -50.83 -15.46
C PRO A 303 -15.28 -50.26 -16.87
N LYS A 304 -14.01 -50.31 -17.26
CA LYS A 304 -13.52 -49.99 -18.61
C LYS A 304 -14.27 -50.80 -19.67
N SER A 305 -14.65 -50.13 -20.76
CA SER A 305 -15.11 -50.76 -21.98
C SER A 305 -14.10 -51.82 -22.45
N VAL A 306 -14.63 -53.02 -22.73
CA VAL A 306 -13.88 -54.16 -23.24
C VAL A 306 -13.26 -53.77 -24.60
N THR A 307 -11.93 -53.76 -24.64
CA THR A 307 -11.15 -53.68 -25.87
C THR A 307 -11.39 -54.90 -26.75
N GLU A 308 -11.61 -54.63 -28.04
CA GLU A 308 -11.65 -55.61 -29.13
C GLU A 308 -10.47 -56.59 -29.10
N ASP A 309 -10.78 -57.89 -29.15
CA ASP A 309 -9.84 -58.92 -29.59
C ASP A 309 -10.14 -59.33 -31.04
N LYS A 310 -9.07 -59.50 -31.81
CA LYS A 310 -9.05 -59.64 -33.26
C LYS A 310 -9.46 -61.06 -33.69
N GLY A 311 -10.44 -61.17 -34.59
CA GLY A 311 -10.84 -62.47 -35.15
C GLY A 311 -11.49 -62.44 -36.54
N LYS A 312 -10.66 -62.34 -37.59
CA LYS A 312 -10.79 -62.91 -38.96
C LYS A 312 -12.13 -62.78 -39.75
N ARG A 313 -12.01 -61.97 -40.81
CA ARG A 313 -12.75 -61.95 -42.10
C ARG A 313 -13.35 -63.29 -42.59
N LYS A 314 -14.60 -63.27 -43.10
CA LYS A 314 -14.94 -63.54 -44.52
C LYS A 314 -16.43 -63.37 -44.91
N ARG A 315 -16.61 -62.63 -46.03
CA ARG A 315 -17.57 -62.74 -47.15
C ARG A 315 -19.01 -62.20 -47.07
N ASN A 316 -19.20 -61.12 -47.84
CA ASN A 316 -20.20 -60.84 -48.90
C ASN A 316 -21.68 -60.86 -48.46
N ASN A 317 -22.50 -59.80 -48.61
CA ASN A 317 -22.81 -59.03 -49.82
C ASN A 317 -23.75 -57.88 -49.40
N SER A 318 -23.57 -56.68 -49.93
CA SER A 318 -24.60 -55.63 -50.03
C SER A 318 -25.49 -55.89 -51.28
N PRO A 319 -26.70 -55.30 -51.48
CA PRO A 319 -27.06 -53.97 -50.96
C PRO A 319 -28.55 -53.70 -50.60
N LEU A 320 -28.75 -52.48 -50.08
CA LEU A 320 -29.95 -51.64 -50.02
C LEU A 320 -30.99 -51.77 -48.87
N ARG A 321 -31.07 -50.63 -48.15
CA ARG A 321 -32.25 -49.81 -47.76
C ARG A 321 -32.60 -49.71 -46.26
N LYS A 322 -32.81 -48.44 -45.89
CA LYS A 322 -33.52 -47.83 -44.76
C LYS A 322 -32.74 -47.60 -43.46
N GLU A 323 -32.34 -46.33 -43.34
CA GLU A 323 -32.49 -45.45 -42.18
C GLU A 323 -33.17 -45.96 -40.90
N VAL A 324 -32.60 -45.47 -39.79
CA VAL A 324 -33.07 -45.41 -38.39
C VAL A 324 -32.90 -46.69 -37.56
N SER A 325 -31.92 -46.69 -36.65
CA SER A 325 -32.15 -46.69 -35.19
C SER A 325 -30.86 -46.98 -34.41
N SER A 326 -30.54 -46.10 -33.46
CA SER A 326 -30.01 -46.52 -32.16
C SER A 326 -30.63 -45.60 -31.12
N SER A 327 -31.74 -46.06 -30.57
CA SER A 327 -32.47 -45.46 -29.46
C SER A 327 -31.62 -45.52 -28.20
N GLU A 328 -31.18 -44.37 -27.69
CA GLU A 328 -30.65 -44.22 -26.32
C GLU A 328 -31.65 -43.46 -25.43
N GLY A 329 -32.95 -43.71 -25.61
CA GLY A 329 -34.03 -43.08 -24.86
C GLY A 329 -34.81 -44.06 -23.98
N GLY A 330 -34.13 -44.93 -23.23
CA GLY A 330 -34.80 -45.87 -22.32
C GLY A 330 -35.19 -45.20 -21.00
N ILE A 331 -36.47 -45.30 -20.60
CA ILE A 331 -36.95 -44.95 -19.26
C ILE A 331 -36.98 -46.22 -18.42
N VAL A 332 -36.37 -46.19 -17.24
CA VAL A 332 -36.29 -47.31 -16.28
C VAL A 332 -36.82 -46.89 -14.91
N CYS A 333 -37.40 -47.85 -14.20
CA CYS A 333 -37.98 -47.63 -12.89
C CYS A 333 -36.98 -47.98 -11.79
N VAL A 334 -36.62 -46.99 -10.96
CA VAL A 334 -35.74 -47.15 -9.80
C VAL A 334 -36.56 -46.85 -8.55
N GLN A 335 -36.78 -47.87 -7.71
CA GLN A 335 -37.56 -47.79 -6.46
C GLN A 335 -38.93 -47.08 -6.58
N GLY A 336 -39.61 -47.22 -7.74
CA GLY A 336 -40.93 -46.63 -7.98
C GLY A 336 -40.94 -45.32 -8.79
N TYR A 337 -39.77 -44.74 -9.05
CA TYR A 337 -39.60 -43.53 -9.86
C TYR A 337 -39.12 -43.86 -11.27
N LYS A 338 -39.70 -43.22 -12.30
CA LYS A 338 -39.39 -43.49 -13.71
C LYS A 338 -38.40 -42.46 -14.23
N VAL A 339 -37.16 -42.87 -14.47
CA VAL A 339 -36.06 -41.98 -14.88
C VAL A 339 -35.33 -42.48 -16.12
N LYS A 340 -34.58 -41.61 -16.78
CA LYS A 340 -33.69 -41.97 -17.90
C LYS A 340 -32.65 -43.01 -17.47
N GLN A 341 -32.37 -43.95 -18.37
CA GLN A 341 -31.36 -45.00 -18.18
C GLN A 341 -29.97 -44.43 -17.82
N SER A 342 -29.62 -43.26 -18.36
CA SER A 342 -28.31 -42.62 -18.15
C SER A 342 -28.04 -42.19 -16.71
N VAL A 343 -29.10 -41.94 -15.92
CA VAL A 343 -28.98 -41.50 -14.52
C VAL A 343 -29.49 -42.56 -13.53
N ALA A 344 -30.10 -43.64 -14.02
CA ALA A 344 -30.70 -44.69 -13.19
C ALA A 344 -29.69 -45.30 -12.20
N GLN A 345 -28.45 -45.55 -12.64
CA GLN A 345 -27.40 -46.09 -11.78
C GLN A 345 -26.99 -45.10 -10.68
N ILE A 346 -26.95 -43.81 -10.99
CA ILE A 346 -26.63 -42.77 -10.00
C ILE A 346 -27.76 -42.68 -8.97
N LEU A 347 -29.01 -42.68 -9.43
CA LEU A 347 -30.18 -42.57 -8.55
C LEU A 347 -30.31 -43.75 -7.59
N GLU A 348 -30.16 -44.98 -8.10
CA GLU A 348 -30.24 -46.20 -7.28
C GLU A 348 -29.20 -46.17 -6.17
N ALA A 349 -28.03 -45.65 -6.51
CA ALA A 349 -26.89 -45.68 -5.65
C ALA A 349 -26.93 -44.51 -4.62
N VAL A 350 -27.55 -43.37 -4.98
CA VAL A 350 -27.97 -42.32 -4.03
C VAL A 350 -28.99 -42.85 -3.03
N PHE A 351 -30.04 -43.54 -3.49
CA PHE A 351 -31.06 -44.10 -2.60
C PHE A 351 -30.51 -45.16 -1.65
N ASN A 352 -29.59 -46.00 -2.11
CA ASN A 352 -28.94 -46.99 -1.25
C ASN A 352 -28.16 -46.35 -0.10
N LYS A 353 -27.67 -45.12 -0.28
CA LYS A 353 -26.81 -44.44 0.69
C LYS A 353 -27.54 -43.44 1.58
N HIS A 354 -28.50 -42.73 1.00
CA HIS A 354 -29.21 -41.63 1.67
C HIS A 354 -30.68 -41.97 1.97
N GLY A 355 -31.15 -43.16 1.58
CA GLY A 355 -32.56 -43.52 1.65
C GLY A 355 -33.37 -42.82 0.56
N ASP A 356 -34.70 -42.91 0.64
CA ASP A 356 -35.59 -42.21 -0.28
C ASP A 356 -35.57 -40.70 0.00
N ILE A 357 -34.69 -39.99 -0.72
CA ILE A 357 -34.53 -38.52 -0.63
C ILE A 357 -35.77 -37.75 -1.08
N ALA A 358 -36.75 -38.40 -1.74
CA ALA A 358 -37.98 -37.80 -2.21
C ALA A 358 -39.20 -38.09 -1.32
N ALA A 359 -39.01 -38.78 -0.19
CA ALA A 359 -40.11 -39.17 0.70
C ALA A 359 -40.98 -38.01 1.20
N ASN A 360 -40.40 -36.80 1.30
CA ASN A 360 -41.08 -35.58 1.76
C ASN A 360 -41.31 -34.56 0.62
N CYS A 361 -41.19 -34.98 -0.64
CA CYS A 361 -41.33 -34.08 -1.79
C CYS A 361 -42.72 -33.41 -1.82
N ILE A 362 -42.76 -32.13 -2.17
CA ILE A 362 -44.01 -31.35 -2.24
C ILE A 362 -44.94 -31.79 -3.37
N PHE A 363 -44.44 -32.54 -4.36
CA PHE A 363 -45.21 -32.93 -5.52
C PHE A 363 -45.90 -34.28 -5.31
N GLU A 364 -47.23 -34.29 -5.29
CA GLU A 364 -48.05 -35.50 -5.14
C GLU A 364 -47.97 -36.45 -6.34
N LYS A 365 -47.52 -35.95 -7.51
CA LYS A 365 -47.41 -36.76 -8.73
C LYS A 365 -45.99 -37.31 -8.90
N ASN A 366 -45.87 -38.64 -8.85
CA ASN A 366 -44.61 -39.36 -9.05
C ASN A 366 -43.88 -38.99 -10.35
N SER A 367 -44.59 -38.55 -11.40
CA SER A 367 -43.96 -38.11 -12.66
C SER A 367 -43.14 -36.82 -12.50
N VAL A 368 -43.60 -35.87 -11.67
CA VAL A 368 -42.92 -34.60 -11.43
C VAL A 368 -41.73 -34.83 -10.50
N THR A 369 -41.93 -35.62 -9.45
CA THR A 369 -40.87 -36.05 -8.53
C THR A 369 -39.75 -36.80 -9.26
N SER A 370 -40.09 -37.65 -10.24
CA SER A 370 -39.10 -38.35 -11.06
C SER A 370 -38.23 -37.37 -11.88
N SER A 371 -38.82 -36.31 -12.45
CA SER A 371 -38.05 -35.29 -13.20
C SER A 371 -37.09 -34.51 -12.30
N VAL A 372 -37.49 -34.18 -11.08
CA VAL A 372 -36.62 -33.50 -10.11
C VAL A 372 -35.46 -34.41 -9.69
N LEU A 373 -35.72 -35.71 -9.49
CA LEU A 373 -34.68 -36.69 -9.19
C LEU A 373 -33.68 -36.87 -10.34
N GLU A 374 -34.11 -36.76 -11.60
CA GLU A 374 -33.18 -36.72 -12.74
C GLU A 374 -32.24 -35.52 -12.65
N VAL A 375 -32.77 -34.33 -12.38
CA VAL A 375 -31.98 -33.08 -12.25
C VAL A 375 -30.95 -33.19 -11.12
N VAL A 376 -31.32 -33.79 -9.98
CA VAL A 376 -30.41 -34.08 -8.87
C VAL A 376 -29.30 -35.02 -9.31
N CYS A 377 -29.62 -36.11 -10.02
CA CYS A 377 -28.62 -37.06 -10.49
C CYS A 377 -27.68 -36.46 -11.55
N GLU A 378 -28.19 -35.61 -12.42
CA GLU A 378 -27.36 -34.88 -13.38
C GLU A 378 -26.42 -33.89 -12.66
N ALA A 379 -26.88 -33.21 -11.61
CA ALA A 379 -26.03 -32.36 -10.78
C ALA A 379 -24.90 -33.15 -10.11
N VAL A 380 -25.21 -34.33 -9.53
CA VAL A 380 -24.21 -35.27 -8.97
C VAL A 380 -23.19 -35.65 -10.03
N GLN A 381 -23.65 -36.05 -11.21
CA GLN A 381 -22.79 -36.43 -12.32
C GLN A 381 -21.84 -35.30 -12.74
N ARG A 382 -22.38 -34.07 -12.92
CA ARG A 382 -21.60 -32.91 -13.35
C ARG A 382 -20.57 -32.48 -12.31
N ILE A 383 -20.90 -32.57 -11.01
CA ILE A 383 -19.93 -32.34 -9.92
C ILE A 383 -18.76 -33.31 -9.99
N GLN A 384 -18.99 -34.58 -10.38
CA GLN A 384 -17.93 -35.59 -10.50
C GLN A 384 -17.03 -35.40 -11.72
N THR A 385 -17.46 -34.64 -12.74
CA THR A 385 -16.64 -34.45 -13.95
C THR A 385 -15.42 -33.54 -13.72
N SER A 386 -14.37 -33.76 -14.52
CA SER A 386 -13.18 -32.89 -14.55
C SER A 386 -13.45 -31.47 -15.04
N ASN A 387 -14.63 -31.22 -15.62
CA ASN A 387 -15.05 -29.93 -16.18
C ASN A 387 -16.11 -29.22 -15.31
N PHE A 388 -16.17 -29.54 -14.01
CA PHE A 388 -17.11 -28.96 -13.04
C PHE A 388 -17.24 -27.43 -13.11
N THR A 389 -16.12 -26.71 -13.33
CA THR A 389 -16.08 -25.24 -13.40
C THR A 389 -17.01 -24.65 -14.45
N LYS A 390 -17.28 -25.37 -15.54
CA LYS A 390 -18.18 -24.93 -16.62
C LYS A 390 -19.66 -24.97 -16.23
N TYR A 391 -20.00 -25.76 -15.22
CA TYR A 391 -21.39 -26.07 -14.85
C TYR A 391 -21.77 -25.54 -13.47
N ILE A 392 -20.95 -24.70 -12.84
CA ILE A 392 -21.16 -24.18 -11.46
C ILE A 392 -22.55 -23.55 -11.31
N GLU A 393 -22.91 -22.62 -12.20
CA GLU A 393 -24.21 -21.90 -12.13
C GLU A 393 -25.40 -22.85 -12.33
N GLU A 394 -25.27 -23.79 -13.28
CA GLU A 394 -26.29 -24.78 -13.58
C GLU A 394 -26.49 -25.75 -12.40
N ILE A 395 -25.41 -26.22 -11.79
CA ILE A 395 -25.45 -27.12 -10.64
C ILE A 395 -26.04 -26.40 -9.41
N GLU A 396 -25.63 -25.16 -9.13
CA GLU A 396 -26.16 -24.39 -8.00
C GLU A 396 -27.67 -24.14 -8.16
N CYS A 397 -28.11 -23.86 -9.40
CA CYS A 397 -29.53 -23.77 -9.75
C CYS A 397 -30.26 -25.09 -9.47
N HIS A 398 -29.73 -26.21 -9.98
CA HIS A 398 -30.34 -27.54 -9.81
C HIS A 398 -30.45 -27.98 -8.34
N VAL A 399 -29.43 -27.73 -7.52
CA VAL A 399 -29.47 -28.05 -6.09
C VAL A 399 -30.50 -27.18 -5.37
N SER A 400 -30.58 -25.89 -5.71
CA SER A 400 -31.58 -24.97 -5.13
C SER A 400 -33.01 -25.35 -5.50
N ASP A 401 -33.25 -25.68 -6.76
CA ASP A 401 -34.56 -26.12 -7.24
C ASP A 401 -35.00 -27.42 -6.52
N ALA A 402 -34.08 -28.37 -6.30
CA ALA A 402 -34.38 -29.59 -5.56
C ALA A 402 -34.70 -29.33 -4.07
N GLU A 403 -34.02 -28.39 -3.42
CA GLU A 403 -34.34 -27.96 -2.05
C GLU A 403 -35.72 -27.31 -1.97
N THR A 404 -36.08 -26.45 -2.95
CA THR A 404 -37.42 -25.85 -2.98
C THR A 404 -38.54 -26.88 -3.23
N ALA A 405 -38.22 -27.98 -3.93
CA ALA A 405 -39.09 -29.14 -4.10
C ALA A 405 -39.15 -30.06 -2.86
N ASN A 406 -38.45 -29.68 -1.78
CA ASN A 406 -38.32 -30.42 -0.53
C ASN A 406 -37.73 -31.83 -0.71
N ILE A 407 -36.79 -31.97 -1.65
CA ILE A 407 -35.94 -33.16 -1.79
C ILE A 407 -34.75 -33.01 -0.84
N ASP A 408 -34.38 -34.08 -0.14
CA ASP A 408 -33.20 -34.06 0.74
C ASP A 408 -31.90 -34.14 -0.07
N VAL A 409 -31.39 -32.96 -0.43
CA VAL A 409 -30.11 -32.76 -1.12
C VAL A 409 -29.07 -32.07 -0.25
N THR A 410 -29.25 -32.07 1.07
CA THR A 410 -28.34 -31.41 2.03
C THR A 410 -26.90 -31.88 1.91
N TRP A 411 -26.71 -33.18 1.65
CA TRP A 411 -25.42 -33.81 1.37
C TRP A 411 -24.79 -33.31 0.06
N LEU A 412 -25.60 -33.06 -0.97
CA LEU A 412 -25.15 -32.61 -2.29
C LEU A 412 -24.73 -31.14 -2.22
N ARG A 413 -25.50 -30.31 -1.52
CA ARG A 413 -25.16 -28.91 -1.23
C ARG A 413 -23.84 -28.80 -0.48
N ALA A 414 -23.65 -29.60 0.56
CA ALA A 414 -22.39 -29.63 1.32
C ALA A 414 -21.20 -30.00 0.42
N HIS A 415 -21.38 -30.99 -0.46
CA HIS A 415 -20.34 -31.43 -1.39
C HIS A 415 -20.01 -30.38 -2.47
N PHE A 416 -21.03 -29.76 -3.06
CA PHE A 416 -20.87 -28.67 -4.03
C PHE A 416 -20.10 -27.48 -3.43
N ASN A 417 -20.51 -27.03 -2.24
CA ASN A 417 -19.84 -25.95 -1.53
C ASN A 417 -18.38 -26.27 -1.21
N LYS A 418 -18.10 -27.52 -0.78
CA LYS A 418 -16.72 -27.96 -0.53
C LYS A 418 -15.85 -27.88 -1.78
N LYS A 419 -16.39 -28.23 -2.95
CA LYS A 419 -15.67 -28.17 -4.23
C LYS A 419 -15.46 -26.72 -4.70
N MET A 420 -16.45 -25.85 -4.48
CA MET A 420 -16.35 -24.41 -4.74
C MET A 420 -15.27 -23.73 -3.87
N GLU A 421 -15.17 -24.11 -2.60
CA GLU A 421 -14.13 -23.57 -1.70
C GLU A 421 -12.71 -23.98 -2.14
N VAL A 422 -12.54 -25.19 -2.68
CA VAL A 422 -11.26 -25.63 -3.25
C VAL A 422 -10.87 -24.80 -4.49
N LEU A 423 -11.82 -24.47 -5.37
CA LEU A 423 -11.57 -23.63 -6.54
C LEU A 423 -11.16 -22.21 -6.15
N LYS A 424 -11.90 -21.58 -5.23
CA LYS A 424 -11.57 -20.23 -4.72
C LYS A 424 -10.17 -20.18 -4.10
N LYS A 425 -9.81 -21.20 -3.30
CA LYS A 425 -8.46 -21.29 -2.71
C LYS A 425 -7.37 -21.45 -3.78
N SER A 426 -7.65 -22.19 -4.86
CA SER A 426 -6.73 -22.34 -6.00
C SER A 426 -6.52 -21.03 -6.76
N ASP A 427 -7.59 -20.25 -6.97
CA ASP A 427 -7.51 -18.96 -7.67
C ASP A 427 -6.73 -17.92 -6.84
N LEU A 428 -7.00 -17.84 -5.54
CA LEU A 428 -6.24 -16.99 -4.61
C LEU A 428 -4.74 -17.35 -4.60
N LEU A 429 -4.41 -18.65 -4.66
CA LEU A 429 -3.02 -19.13 -4.73
C LEU A 429 -2.33 -18.71 -6.04
N MET A 430 -3.04 -18.75 -7.16
CA MET A 430 -2.49 -18.34 -8.46
C MET A 430 -2.29 -16.82 -8.55
N GLU A 431 -3.21 -16.04 -7.97
CA GLU A 431 -3.09 -14.58 -7.91
C GLU A 431 -1.94 -14.14 -7.00
N ALA A 432 -1.83 -14.73 -5.80
CA ALA A 432 -0.72 -14.48 -4.88
C ALA A 432 0.64 -14.81 -5.51
N LYS A 433 0.75 -15.92 -6.27
CA LYS A 433 2.00 -16.25 -6.99
C LYS A 433 2.35 -15.23 -8.06
N ARG A 434 1.36 -14.67 -8.76
CA ARG A 434 1.57 -13.69 -9.83
C ARG A 434 2.01 -12.34 -9.27
N THR A 435 1.36 -11.88 -8.20
CA THR A 435 1.71 -10.61 -7.54
C THR A 435 3.11 -10.69 -6.91
N THR A 436 3.44 -11.78 -6.21
CA THR A 436 4.78 -11.98 -5.63
C THR A 436 5.88 -12.02 -6.70
N LEU A 437 5.65 -12.69 -7.83
CA LEU A 437 6.64 -12.73 -8.93
C LEU A 437 6.88 -11.34 -9.53
N SER A 438 5.81 -10.58 -9.78
CA SER A 438 5.90 -9.22 -10.32
C SER A 438 6.66 -8.26 -9.39
N VAL A 439 6.35 -8.30 -8.09
CA VAL A 439 7.06 -7.48 -7.07
C VAL A 439 8.55 -7.84 -7.01
N LYS A 440 8.88 -9.13 -7.12
CA LYS A 440 10.27 -9.60 -7.12
C LYS A 440 11.05 -9.12 -8.36
N GLU A 441 10.44 -9.16 -9.54
CA GLU A 441 11.06 -8.73 -10.79
C GLU A 441 11.34 -7.22 -10.78
N ALA A 442 10.39 -6.41 -10.26
CA ALA A 442 10.57 -4.97 -10.07
C ALA A 442 11.73 -4.66 -9.11
N ALA A 443 11.73 -5.27 -7.93
CA ALA A 443 12.81 -5.08 -6.94
C ALA A 443 14.20 -5.47 -7.48
N GLN A 444 14.27 -6.52 -8.32
CA GLN A 444 15.53 -6.96 -8.92
C GLN A 444 16.03 -5.99 -10.01
N LEU A 445 15.13 -5.35 -10.76
CA LEU A 445 15.46 -4.31 -11.73
C LEU A 445 16.00 -3.06 -11.03
N ASP A 446 15.32 -2.59 -9.99
CA ASP A 446 15.73 -1.40 -9.23
C ASP A 446 17.08 -1.60 -8.53
N LEU A 447 17.36 -2.80 -8.02
CA LEU A 447 18.66 -3.16 -7.45
C LEU A 447 19.78 -3.13 -8.51
N LYS A 448 19.51 -3.59 -9.73
CA LYS A 448 20.49 -3.56 -10.83
C LYS A 448 20.78 -2.14 -11.26
N GLU A 449 19.76 -1.29 -11.34
CA GLU A 449 19.90 0.13 -11.66
C GLU A 449 20.71 0.86 -10.58
N SER A 450 20.34 0.69 -9.31
CA SER A 450 21.05 1.28 -8.17
C SER A 450 22.52 0.83 -8.11
N ALA A 451 22.81 -0.45 -8.37
CA ALA A 451 24.19 -0.95 -8.44
C ALA A 451 24.98 -0.34 -9.61
N ALA A 452 24.34 -0.13 -10.78
CA ALA A 452 24.98 0.50 -11.93
C ALA A 452 25.30 1.98 -11.66
N GLU A 453 24.42 2.69 -10.97
CA GLU A 453 24.65 4.08 -10.54
C GLU A 453 25.82 4.20 -9.57
N ILE A 454 25.95 3.27 -8.62
CA ILE A 454 27.09 3.22 -7.68
C ILE A 454 28.40 3.00 -8.43
N VAL A 455 28.45 2.05 -9.37
CA VAL A 455 29.65 1.81 -10.19
C VAL A 455 29.99 3.04 -11.04
N ALA A 456 28.98 3.73 -11.58
CA ALA A 456 29.19 4.96 -12.33
C ALA A 456 29.72 6.09 -11.45
N ALA A 457 29.21 6.24 -10.22
CA ALA A 457 29.67 7.22 -9.25
C ALA A 457 31.13 6.94 -8.85
N GLN A 458 31.48 5.69 -8.50
CA GLN A 458 32.85 5.29 -8.17
C GLN A 458 33.85 5.59 -9.30
N LYS A 459 33.46 5.34 -10.56
CA LYS A 459 34.29 5.69 -11.73
C LYS A 459 34.48 7.20 -11.89
N ARG A 460 33.49 8.01 -11.51
CA ARG A 460 33.61 9.47 -11.54
C ARG A 460 34.58 9.95 -10.47
N PHE A 461 34.52 9.39 -9.25
CA PHE A 461 35.47 9.69 -8.16
C PHE A 461 36.91 9.26 -8.48
N GLY A 462 37.14 8.06 -9.02
CA GLY A 462 38.50 7.62 -9.36
C GLY A 462 39.16 8.40 -10.51
N LYS A 463 38.36 9.01 -11.40
CA LYS A 463 38.86 9.89 -12.47
C LYS A 463 39.24 11.28 -11.98
N SER A 464 38.64 11.77 -10.89
CA SER A 464 39.03 13.06 -10.29
C SER A 464 40.34 12.97 -9.50
N GLU A 465 40.69 11.80 -8.96
CA GLU A 465 41.97 11.59 -8.23
C GLU A 465 43.18 11.44 -9.15
N THR A 466 42.99 11.10 -10.44
CA THR A 466 44.08 10.93 -11.42
C THR A 466 44.42 12.20 -12.20
N LEU A 467 43.69 13.30 -11.95
CA LEU A 467 43.85 14.60 -12.60
C LEU A 467 44.43 15.69 -11.66
N VAL A 468 44.89 15.30 -10.46
CA VAL A 468 45.68 16.11 -9.52
C VAL A 468 47.08 15.53 -9.48
#